data_AF-A0A953QW70-F1
#
_entry.id   AF-A0A953QW70-F1
#
_cell.length_a   1.000
_cell.length_b   1.000
_cell.length_c   1.000
_cell.angle_alpha   90.00
_cell.angle_beta   90.00
_cell.angle_gamma   90.00
#
_symmetry.space_group_name_H-M   'P 1'
#
loop_
_entity.id
_entity.type
_entity.pdbx_description
1 polymer ?
#
loop_
_entity_poly.entity_id
_entity_poly.type
_entity_poly.pdbx_seq_one_letter_code
_entity_poly.pdbx_strand_id
1 'polypeptide(L)'
;MLAETQDAEVVLHRFNKLLQELVRGTMSRNTFQPWEIEILLDIETCNLREAVKRETLRRYQKAVQRSMEKGARAPLKLSEYLQGKKSAAKKPQSA
;
A
#
# COMPACT_ATOMS: atom_id res chain seq x y z
N MET A 1 25.67 16.49 1.91
CA MET A 1 24.31 16.88 1.52
C MET A 1 23.97 16.14 0.24
N LEU A 2 23.06 15.17 0.28
CA LEU A 2 22.16 14.72 -0.80
C LEU A 2 21.34 13.56 -0.20
N ALA A 3 20.45 13.93 0.71
CA ALA A 3 19.48 13.04 1.31
C ALA A 3 18.33 12.86 0.30
N GLU A 4 18.02 11.60 -0.01
CA GLU A 4 16.63 11.11 -0.09
C GLU A 4 15.78 11.42 -1.34
N THR A 5 16.33 11.25 -2.55
CA THR A 5 15.48 10.84 -3.68
C THR A 5 15.46 9.32 -3.74
N GLN A 6 14.68 8.65 -2.88
CA GLN A 6 14.35 7.26 -3.18
C GLN A 6 13.59 7.28 -4.51
N ASP A 7 14.21 6.81 -5.58
CA ASP A 7 13.58 6.73 -6.89
C ASP A 7 12.22 6.03 -6.75
N ALA A 8 11.19 6.60 -7.36
CA ALA A 8 9.83 6.05 -7.29
C ALA A 8 9.80 4.57 -7.70
N GLU A 9 10.69 4.17 -8.61
CA GLU A 9 10.91 2.78 -9.01
C GLU A 9 11.45 1.89 -7.89
N VAL A 10 12.40 2.38 -7.08
CA VAL A 10 12.94 1.66 -5.92
C VAL A 10 11.86 1.47 -4.85
N VAL A 11 11.08 2.53 -4.58
CA VAL A 11 9.96 2.48 -3.63
C VAL A 11 8.90 1.48 -4.14
N LEU A 12 8.54 1.55 -5.41
CA LEU A 12 7.59 0.63 -6.04
C LEU A 12 8.09 -0.82 -6.01
N HIS A 13 9.38 -1.06 -6.30
CA HIS A 13 9.96 -2.40 -6.25
C HIS A 13 9.95 -2.98 -4.83
N ARG A 14 10.32 -2.17 -3.83
CA ARG A 14 10.28 -2.55 -2.41
C ARG A 14 8.86 -2.88 -1.98
N PHE A 15 7.90 -2.03 -2.34
CA PHE A 15 6.48 -2.21 -2.05
C PHE A 15 5.90 -3.47 -2.73
N ASN A 16 6.24 -3.70 -4.01
CA ASN A 16 5.75 -4.86 -4.76
C ASN A 16 6.19 -6.16 -4.09
N LYS A 17 7.47 -6.25 -3.71
CA LYS A 17 7.99 -7.38 -2.95
C LYS A 17 7.34 -7.51 -1.57
N LEU A 18 7.15 -6.41 -0.83
CA LEU A 18 6.47 -6.43 0.48
C LEU A 18 5.07 -7.04 0.34
N LEU A 19 4.31 -6.59 -0.67
CA LEU A 19 2.97 -7.12 -0.92
C LEU A 19 2.98 -8.58 -1.36
N GLN A 20 3.96 -9.03 -2.16
CA GLN A 20 4.08 -10.44 -2.52
C GLN A 20 4.29 -11.32 -1.29
N GLU A 21 5.18 -10.90 -0.38
CA GLU A 21 5.42 -11.58 0.90
C GLU A 21 4.15 -11.62 1.75
N LEU A 22 3.43 -10.49 1.84
CA LEU A 22 2.15 -10.37 2.53
C LEU A 22 1.04 -11.26 1.95
N VAL A 23 0.99 -11.40 0.62
CA VAL A 23 0.02 -12.26 -0.08
C VAL A 23 0.38 -13.73 0.07
N ARG A 24 1.68 -14.07 0.10
CA ARG A 24 2.18 -15.43 0.35
C ARG A 24 2.05 -15.83 1.83
N GLY A 25 1.94 -14.86 2.74
CA GLY A 25 1.92 -15.09 4.19
C GLY A 25 3.30 -15.38 4.77
N THR A 26 4.37 -15.15 4.00
CA THR A 26 5.75 -15.37 4.41
C THR A 26 6.47 -14.03 4.37
N MET A 27 6.86 -13.49 5.53
CA MET A 27 7.68 -12.28 5.61
C MET A 27 9.13 -12.66 5.87
N SER A 28 9.94 -12.75 4.80
CA SER A 28 11.35 -13.14 4.90
C SER A 28 12.30 -11.94 5.10
N ARG A 29 11.76 -10.74 5.31
CA ARG A 29 12.54 -9.49 5.38
C ARG A 29 12.79 -9.08 6.83
N ASN A 30 14.06 -8.79 7.12
CA ASN A 30 14.52 -8.25 8.40
C ASN A 30 14.71 -6.72 8.38
N THR A 31 14.38 -6.06 7.27
CA THR A 31 14.60 -4.62 7.09
C THR A 31 13.39 -4.01 6.41
N PHE A 32 12.73 -3.09 7.11
CA PHE A 32 11.57 -2.34 6.62
C PHE A 32 11.88 -0.84 6.68
N GLN A 33 11.43 -0.10 5.67
CA GLN A 33 11.41 1.35 5.70
C GLN A 33 10.26 1.86 6.60
N PRO A 34 10.36 3.08 7.15
CA PRO A 34 9.30 3.66 8.00
C PRO A 34 7.94 3.66 7.30
N TRP A 35 7.89 3.93 5.99
CA TRP A 35 6.65 3.89 5.21
C TRP A 35 6.12 2.46 4.98
N GLU A 36 6.97 1.42 4.95
CA GLU A 36 6.54 0.02 4.87
C GLU A 36 5.88 -0.40 6.18
N ILE A 37 6.45 0.01 7.30
CA ILE A 37 5.92 -0.25 8.66
C ILE A 37 4.56 0.43 8.83
N GLU A 38 4.43 1.69 8.39
CA GLU A 38 3.15 2.42 8.39
C GLU A 38 2.06 1.65 7.62
N ILE A 39 2.40 1.09 6.45
CA ILE A 39 1.47 0.29 5.65
C ILE A 39 1.15 -1.04 6.35
N LEU A 40 2.14 -1.71 6.93
CA LEU A 40 1.93 -2.96 7.68
C LEU A 40 1.01 -2.74 8.88
N LEU A 41 1.26 -1.70 9.67
CA LEU A 41 0.40 -1.28 10.78
C LEU A 41 -1.01 -1.02 10.28
N ASP A 42 -1.18 -0.24 9.22
CA ASP A 42 -2.47 0.09 8.62
C ASP A 42 -3.23 -1.14 8.10
N ILE A 43 -2.53 -2.13 7.54
CA ILE A 43 -3.10 -3.42 7.14
C ILE A 43 -3.58 -4.22 8.35
N GLU A 44 -2.80 -4.25 9.43
CA GLU A 44 -3.17 -4.93 10.67
C GLU A 44 -4.34 -4.21 11.37
N THR A 45 -4.38 -2.87 11.37
CA THR A 45 -5.49 -2.10 11.96
C THR A 45 -6.81 -2.33 11.23
N CYS A 46 -6.76 -2.55 9.90
CA CYS A 46 -7.94 -2.89 9.10
C CYS A 46 -8.52 -4.27 9.44
N ASN A 47 -7.78 -5.12 10.17
CA ASN A 47 -8.18 -6.45 10.64
C ASN A 47 -8.92 -7.28 9.56
N LEU A 48 -8.39 -7.27 8.34
CA LEU A 48 -9.02 -7.94 7.20
C LEU A 48 -8.88 -9.46 7.35
N ARG A 49 -10.00 -10.20 7.22
CA ARG A 49 -9.99 -11.66 7.12
C ARG A 49 -8.99 -12.10 6.05
N GLU A 50 -8.16 -13.11 6.33
CA GLU A 50 -7.05 -13.53 5.44
C GLU A 50 -7.45 -13.71 3.96
N ALA A 51 -8.63 -14.31 3.71
CA ALA A 51 -9.16 -14.50 2.36
C ALA A 51 -9.37 -13.16 1.63
N VAL A 52 -9.92 -12.16 2.33
CA VAL A 52 -10.17 -10.82 1.79
C VAL A 52 -8.89 -9.99 1.79
N LYS A 53 -7.99 -10.20 2.77
CA LYS A 53 -6.66 -9.56 2.85
C LYS A 53 -5.85 -9.84 1.60
N ARG A 54 -5.72 -11.10 1.18
CA ARG A 54 -4.97 -11.47 -0.04
C ARG A 54 -5.55 -10.84 -1.30
N GLU A 55 -6.87 -10.87 -1.48
CA GLU A 55 -7.53 -10.23 -2.64
C GLU A 55 -7.37 -8.71 -2.61
N THR A 56 -7.51 -8.10 -1.43
CA THR A 56 -7.40 -6.65 -1.24
C THR A 56 -5.98 -6.18 -1.52
N LEU A 57 -4.97 -6.89 -1.03
CA LEU A 57 -3.55 -6.60 -1.29
C LEU A 57 -3.22 -6.67 -2.78
N ARG A 58 -3.75 -7.67 -3.52
CA ARG A 58 -3.58 -7.74 -4.99
C ARG A 58 -4.19 -6.54 -5.71
N ARG A 59 -5.38 -6.09 -5.28
CA ARG A 59 -6.04 -4.91 -5.88
C ARG A 59 -5.31 -3.62 -5.54
N TYR A 60 -4.85 -3.51 -4.30
CA TYR A 60 -4.07 -2.41 -3.78
C TYR A 60 -2.71 -2.28 -4.49
N GLN A 61 -2.04 -3.40 -4.76
CA GLN A 61 -0.82 -3.45 -5.57
C GLN A 61 -1.01 -2.76 -6.92
N LYS A 62 -2.07 -3.12 -7.66
CA LYS A 62 -2.38 -2.51 -8.96
C LYS A 62 -2.73 -1.03 -8.84
N ALA A 63 -3.42 -0.64 -7.76
CA ALA A 63 -3.79 0.75 -7.54
C ALA A 63 -2.55 1.64 -7.27
N VAL A 64 -1.64 1.17 -6.42
CA VAL A 64 -0.37 1.86 -6.14
C VAL A 64 0.50 1.92 -7.39
N GLN A 65 0.57 0.84 -8.17
CA GLN A 65 1.31 0.83 -9.44
C GLN A 65 0.77 1.88 -10.42
N ARG A 66 -0.56 1.95 -10.62
CA ARG A 66 -1.16 3.02 -11.45
C ARG A 66 -0.92 4.42 -10.89
N SER A 67 -0.92 4.58 -9.56
CA SER A 67 -0.70 5.89 -8.93
C SER A 67 0.74 6.37 -9.15
N MET A 68 1.70 5.44 -9.05
CA MET A 68 3.12 5.67 -9.34
C MET A 68 3.36 5.97 -10.83
N GLU A 69 2.71 5.24 -11.74
CA GLU A 69 2.71 5.55 -13.18
C GLU A 69 2.14 6.96 -13.48
N LYS A 70 1.21 7.43 -12.64
CA LYS A 70 0.63 8.78 -12.73
C LYS A 70 1.53 9.87 -12.10
N GLY A 71 2.70 9.50 -11.58
CA GLY A 71 3.67 10.44 -10.98
C GLY A 71 3.56 10.61 -9.47
N ALA A 72 2.85 9.72 -8.76
CA ALA A 72 2.88 9.73 -7.30
C ALA A 72 4.28 9.36 -6.79
N ARG A 73 4.81 10.13 -5.83
CA ARG A 73 6.13 9.88 -5.23
C ARG A 73 6.10 8.84 -4.10
N ALA A 74 4.93 8.48 -3.58
CA ALA A 74 4.78 7.59 -2.44
C ALA A 74 3.57 6.65 -2.59
N PRO A 75 3.68 5.38 -2.10
CA PRO A 75 2.58 4.44 -2.14
C PRO A 75 1.44 4.93 -1.23
N LEU A 76 0.22 4.98 -1.78
CA LEU A 76 -1.01 5.29 -1.01
C LEU A 76 -1.15 4.30 0.15
N LYS A 77 -1.64 4.70 1.33
CA LYS A 77 -1.90 3.75 2.44
C LYS A 77 -3.10 2.84 2.12
N LEU A 78 -3.19 1.66 2.76
CA LEU A 78 -4.27 0.71 2.49
C LEU A 78 -5.64 1.31 2.90
N SER A 79 -5.69 1.99 4.03
CA SER A 79 -6.86 2.68 4.57
C SER A 79 -7.33 3.77 3.63
N GLU A 80 -6.42 4.53 3.00
CA GLU A 80 -6.77 5.52 1.95
C GLU A 80 -7.38 4.85 0.72
N TYR A 81 -6.82 3.73 0.28
CA TYR A 81 -7.38 2.94 -0.83
C TYR A 81 -8.76 2.37 -0.49
N LEU A 82 -8.96 1.87 0.73
CA LEU A 82 -10.23 1.35 1.22
C LEU A 82 -11.26 2.46 1.43
N GLN A 83 -10.84 3.64 1.90
CA GLN A 83 -11.68 4.84 2.00
C GLN A 83 -12.13 5.29 0.62
N GLY A 84 -11.24 5.36 -0.38
CA GLY A 84 -11.62 5.68 -1.76
C GLY A 84 -12.67 4.72 -2.35
N LYS A 85 -12.65 3.44 -1.94
CA LYS A 85 -13.68 2.45 -2.28
C LYS A 85 -15.01 2.68 -1.57
N LYS A 86 -14.97 3.11 -0.30
CA LYS A 86 -16.17 3.54 0.44
C LYS A 86 -16.72 4.87 -0.11
N SER A 87 -15.87 5.77 -0.59
CA SER A 87 -16.25 7.05 -1.21
C SER A 87 -16.80 6.89 -2.62
N ALA A 88 -16.48 5.81 -3.35
CA ALA A 88 -17.18 5.48 -4.60
C ALA A 88 -18.62 5.01 -4.34
N ALA A 89 -18.90 4.44 -3.16
CA ALA A 89 -20.26 4.15 -2.68
C ALA A 89 -20.87 5.34 -1.89
N LYS A 90 -20.11 6.42 -1.68
CA LYS A 90 -20.53 7.64 -0.97
C LYS A 90 -19.76 8.85 -1.51
N LYS A 91 -20.26 9.44 -2.60
CA LYS A 91 -20.17 10.90 -2.77
C LYS A 91 -21.59 11.45 -2.63
N PRO A 92 -21.82 12.65 -2.07
CA PRO A 92 -20.91 13.58 -1.39
C PRO A 92 -21.46 14.12 -0.04
N GLN A 93 -20.60 14.41 0.95
CA GLN A 93 -20.88 15.30 2.10
C GLN A 93 -19.58 15.35 2.92
N SER A 94 -19.01 16.48 3.33
CA SER A 94 -19.54 17.70 3.94
C SER A 94 -18.35 18.68 4.03
N ALA A 95 -18.44 19.96 4.33
CA ALA A 95 -19.46 20.99 4.50
C ALA A 95 -18.67 22.31 4.61
#